data_AF-A0A7V9UXP3-F1
#
_entry.id   AF-A0A7V9UXP3-F1
#
_cell.length_a   1.000
_cell.length_b   1.000
_cell.length_c   1.000
_cell.angle_alpha   90.00
_cell.angle_beta   90.00
_cell.angle_gamma   90.00
#
_symmetry.space_group_name_H-M   'P 1'
#
loop_
_entity.id
_entity.type
_entity.pdbx_description
1 polymer ?
#
loop_
_entity_poly.entity_id
_entity_poly.type
_entity_poly.pdbx_seq_one_letter_code
_entity_poly.pdbx_strand_id
1 'polypeptide(L)' 'PRIVNLLRENGMDDTLVLVGGIVPQEDIATLKEKGVSEIFLPGTSTEDIVKFINANVRTEN' A
#
# COMPACT_ATOMS: atom_id res chain seq x y z
N PRO A 1 -7.76 -3.48 6.31
CA PRO A 1 -6.96 -3.81 7.52
C PRO A 1 -7.23 -2.78 8.63
N ARG A 2 -6.98 -3.09 9.91
CA ARG A 2 -7.25 -2.13 11.00
C ARG A 2 -6.56 -0.78 10.78
N ILE A 3 -5.32 -0.78 10.30
CA ILE A 3 -4.59 0.46 10.00
C ILE A 3 -5.28 1.33 8.94
N VAL A 4 -5.81 0.73 7.87
CA VAL A 4 -6.52 1.47 6.82
C VAL A 4 -7.81 2.11 7.37
N ASN A 5 -8.53 1.39 8.23
CA ASN A 5 -9.73 1.94 8.86
C ASN A 5 -9.38 3.15 9.74
N LEU A 6 -8.32 3.04 10.56
CA LEU A 6 -7.86 4.13 11.41
C LEU A 6 -7.42 5.36 10.61
N LEU A 7 -6.74 5.18 9.48
CA LEU A 7 -6.38 6.30 8.60
C LEU A 7 -7.62 7.05 8.10
N ARG A 8 -8.63 6.33 7.61
CA ARG A 8 -9.91 6.92 7.18
C ARG A 8 -10.65 7.62 8.31
N GLU A 9 -10.69 7.02 9.50
CA GLU A 9 -11.30 7.62 10.69
C GLU A 9 -10.61 8.94 11.10
N ASN A 10 -9.33 9.11 10.76
CA ASN A 10 -8.56 10.34 11.01
C ASN A 10 -8.51 11.28 9.79
N GLY A 11 -9.32 11.05 8.75
CA GLY A 11 -9.39 11.90 7.56
C GLY A 11 -8.15 11.83 6.65
N MET A 12 -7.37 10.76 6.75
CA MET A 12 -6.13 10.54 5.98
C MET A 12 -6.38 9.70 4.72
N ASP A 13 -7.42 10.04 3.95
CA ASP A 13 -7.87 9.25 2.80
C ASP A 13 -6.87 9.22 1.62
N ASP A 14 -5.90 10.13 1.61
CA ASP A 14 -4.84 10.25 0.60
C ASP A 14 -3.53 9.56 0.98
N THR A 15 -3.47 8.93 2.17
CA THR A 15 -2.28 8.22 2.62
C THR A 15 -2.11 6.87 1.94
N LEU A 16 -0.97 6.68 1.27
CA LEU A 16 -0.60 5.38 0.71
C LEU A 16 -0.32 4.35 1.82
N VAL A 17 -0.86 3.15 1.66
CA VAL A 17 -0.60 2.02 2.55
C VAL A 17 0.06 0.90 1.76
N LEU A 18 1.30 0.59 2.10
CA LEU A 18 2.10 -0.45 1.45
C LEU A 18 2.22 -1.66 2.39
N VAL A 19 2.14 -2.86 1.84
CA VAL A 19 2.38 -4.11 2.59
C VAL A 19 3.58 -4.82 2.00
N GLY A 20 4.46 -5.34 2.86
CA GLY A 20 5.62 -6.12 2.46
C GLY A 20 5.65 -7.49 3.12
N GLY A 21 6.44 -8.40 2.56
CA GLY A 21 6.70 -9.72 3.14
C GLY A 21 5.94 -10.85 2.43
N ILE A 22 5.86 -12.00 3.09
CA ILE A 22 5.20 -13.19 2.53
C ILE A 22 3.69 -13.04 2.73
N VAL A 23 2.97 -12.78 1.64
CA VAL A 23 1.50 -12.65 1.63
C VAL A 23 0.91 -13.76 0.76
N PRO A 24 -0.09 -14.53 1.24
CA PRO A 24 -0.80 -15.53 0.44
C PRO A 24 -1.46 -14.90 -0.80
N GLN A 25 -1.47 -15.62 -1.92
CA GLN A 25 -1.98 -15.09 -3.18
C GLN A 25 -3.48 -14.73 -3.10
N GLU A 26 -4.23 -15.53 -2.34
CA GLU A 26 -5.66 -15.32 -2.07
C GLU A 26 -5.96 -14.05 -1.27
N ASP A 27 -5.02 -13.59 -0.43
CA ASP A 27 -5.21 -12.42 0.42
C ASP A 27 -4.94 -11.11 -0.34
N ILE A 28 -4.18 -11.15 -1.44
CA ILE A 28 -3.73 -9.95 -2.18
C ILE A 28 -4.93 -9.12 -2.66
N ALA A 29 -5.90 -9.77 -3.31
CA ALA A 29 -7.09 -9.08 -3.83
C ALA A 29 -7.88 -8.42 -2.71
N THR A 30 -8.16 -9.16 -1.64
CA THR A 30 -8.89 -8.65 -0.46
C THR A 30 -8.15 -7.52 0.26
N LEU A 31 -6.81 -7.56 0.34
CA LEU A 31 -6.03 -6.49 0.94
C LEU A 31 -6.10 -5.20 0.11
N LYS A 32 -6.00 -5.31 -1.22
CA LYS A 32 -6.14 -4.17 -2.15
C LYS A 32 -7.54 -3.56 -2.07
N GLU A 33 -8.60 -4.38 -2.11
CA GLU A 33 -9.99 -3.93 -1.93
C GLU A 33 -10.21 -3.20 -0.61
N LYS A 34 -9.50 -3.63 0.45
CA LYS A 34 -9.55 -2.99 1.77
C LYS A 34 -8.69 -1.73 1.89
N GLY A 35 -8.10 -1.25 0.79
CA GLY A 35 -7.37 0.03 0.72
C GLY A 35 -5.86 -0.06 0.90
N VAL A 36 -5.25 -1.23 0.74
CA VAL A 36 -3.79 -1.33 0.54
C VAL A 36 -3.46 -0.87 -0.88
N SER A 37 -2.54 0.07 -1.02
CA SER A 37 -2.13 0.65 -2.30
C SER A 37 -1.28 -0.32 -3.12
N GLU A 38 -0.33 -1.01 -2.48
CA GLU A 38 0.49 -2.04 -3.14
C GLU A 38 1.06 -3.06 -2.15
N ILE A 39 1.37 -4.25 -2.66
CA ILE A 39 1.96 -5.37 -1.93
C ILE A 39 3.27 -5.78 -2.58
N PHE A 40 4.35 -5.79 -1.81
CA PHE A 40 5.69 -6.16 -2.25
C PHE A 40 6.12 -7.49 -1.63
N LEU A 41 6.19 -8.52 -2.47
CA LEU A 41 6.54 -9.89 -2.07
C LEU A 41 8.08 -10.06 -1.97
N PRO A 42 8.58 -11.16 -1.38
CA PRO A 42 10.00 -11.43 -1.36
C PRO A 42 10.59 -11.41 -2.77
N GLY A 43 11.71 -10.69 -2.94
CA GLY A 43 12.37 -10.53 -4.23
C GLY A 43 11.96 -9.28 -5.00
N THR A 44 10.95 -8.51 -4.56
CA THR A 44 10.71 -7.17 -5.11
C THR A 44 11.95 -6.29 -4.91
N SER A 45 12.40 -5.63 -5.98
CA SER A 45 13.55 -4.73 -5.92
C SER A 45 13.21 -3.43 -5.17
N THR A 46 14.20 -2.84 -4.51
CA THR A 46 14.03 -1.51 -3.89
C THR A 46 13.69 -0.45 -4.95
N GLU A 47 14.21 -0.57 -6.17
CA GLU A 47 13.90 0.33 -7.28
C GLU A 47 12.42 0.30 -7.66
N ASP A 48 11.80 -0.88 -7.69
CA ASP A 48 10.36 -1.01 -7.97
C ASP A 48 9.52 -0.37 -6.87
N ILE A 49 9.92 -0.54 -5.61
CA ILE A 49 9.24 0.08 -4.45
C ILE A 49 9.34 1.61 -4.56
N VAL A 50 10.53 2.15 -4.80
CA VAL A 50 10.76 3.59 -4.96
C VAL A 50 9.97 4.15 -6.15
N LYS A 51 9.97 3.44 -7.28
CA LYS A 51 9.21 3.83 -8.47
C LYS A 51 7.72 3.89 -8.19
N PHE A 52 7.17 2.89 -7.49
CA PHE A 52 5.77 2.90 -7.10
C PHE A 52 5.44 4.10 -6.20
N ILE A 53 6.24 4.35 -5.17
CA ILE A 53 6.02 5.46 -4.24
C ILE A 53 6.03 6.79 -5.00
N ASN A 54 7.07 7.07 -5.78
CA ASN A 54 7.18 8.32 -6.52
C ASN A 54 6.06 8.54 -7.54
N ALA A 55 5.52 7.46 -8.12
CA ALA A 55 4.43 7.55 -9.10
C ALA A 55 3.05 7.77 -8.47
N ASN A 56 2.86 7.42 -7.19
CA ASN A 56 1.55 7.40 -6.54
C ASN A 56 1.44 8.35 -5.35
N VAL A 57 2.56 8.79 -4.77
CA VAL A 57 2.53 9.74 -3.66
C VAL A 57 2.13 11.11 -4.18
N ARG A 58 1.24 11.77 -3.44
CA ARG A 58 0.88 13.15 -3.74
C ARG A 58 2.09 14.04 -3.47
N THR A 59 2.54 14.78 -4.47
CA THR A 59 3.48 15.88 -4.28
C THR A 59 2.68 17.15 -4.00
N GLU A 60 3.08 17.90 -2.96
CA GLU A 60 2.56 19.26 -2.77
C GLU A 60 3.01 20.13 -3.96
N ASN A 61 2.10 20.95 -4.49
CA ASN A 61 2.42 22.03 -5.43
C ASN A 61 2.73 23.30 -4.64
#